data_AF-A0A8H7VVA6-F1
#
_entry.id   AF-A0A8H7VVA6-F1
#
_cell.length_a   1.000
_cell.length_b   1.000
_cell.length_c   1.000
_cell.angle_alpha   90.00
_cell.angle_beta   90.00
_cell.angle_gamma   90.00
#
_symmetry.space_group_name_H-M   'P 1'
#
loop_
_entity.id
_entity.type
_entity.pdbx_description
1 polymer ?
#
loop_
_entity_poly.entity_id
_entity_poly.type
_entity_poly.pdbx_seq_one_letter_code
_entity_poly.pdbx_strand_id
1 'polypeptide(L)'
;MIVIHYDELENSSRLVESVLPLQVIDVTSSLFIANTEMSINLRNFSDQIARFATLCDIVLYGPKAETFAEIISCVTTTIGCRGKSAGKRAVIHANKIEYKTIIIKDDFSVYENNYPEFVMYDSTGLSKRRLDFWELENMQMRKMSGANEVTKNVWIGNIMFGIGEKFVVLTDICSLPEEKK
;
A
#
# COMPACT_ATOMS: atom_id res chain seq x y z
N MET A 1 -3.95 -10.51 -2.49
CA MET A 1 -3.33 -11.15 -1.30
C MET A 1 -2.32 -10.18 -0.74
N ILE A 2 -2.26 -10.02 0.58
CA ILE A 2 -1.30 -9.12 1.26
C ILE A 2 -0.46 -9.92 2.26
N VAL A 3 0.84 -9.65 2.34
CA VAL A 3 1.74 -10.29 3.31
C VAL A 3 2.01 -9.33 4.46
N ILE A 4 1.73 -9.76 5.68
CA ILE A 4 1.99 -9.01 6.91
C ILE A 4 3.12 -9.70 7.67
N HIS A 5 4.23 -8.99 7.88
CA HIS A 5 5.36 -9.47 8.66
C HIS A 5 5.15 -9.10 10.13
N TYR A 6 4.85 -10.10 10.98
CA TYR A 6 4.68 -9.92 12.40
C TYR A 6 5.87 -10.51 13.17
N ASP A 7 6.72 -9.60 13.66
CA ASP A 7 7.75 -9.91 14.64
C ASP A 7 7.75 -8.80 15.71
N GLU A 8 7.82 -9.19 16.98
CA GLU A 8 7.86 -8.24 18.10
C GLU A 8 9.22 -7.52 18.21
N LEU A 9 10.27 -8.15 17.68
CA LEU A 9 11.64 -7.63 17.78
C LEU A 9 12.02 -6.74 16.60
N GLU A 10 11.28 -6.82 15.50
CA GLU A 10 11.61 -6.12 14.27
C GLU A 10 10.58 -5.05 13.91
N ASN A 11 11.08 -3.82 13.79
CA ASN A 11 10.28 -2.68 13.36
C ASN A 11 10.28 -2.48 11.83
N SER A 12 10.76 -3.46 11.06
CA SER A 12 10.92 -3.36 9.61
C SER A 12 10.58 -4.67 8.91
N SER A 13 9.93 -4.59 7.75
CA SER A 13 9.75 -5.73 6.85
C SER A 13 11.05 -6.09 6.15
N ARG A 14 11.45 -7.37 6.24
CA ARG A 14 12.62 -7.92 5.53
C ARG A 14 12.29 -8.56 4.19
N LEU A 15 11.04 -8.99 4.00
CA LEU A 15 10.57 -9.55 2.75
C LEU A 15 10.03 -8.45 1.84
N VAL A 16 10.28 -8.60 0.55
CA VAL A 16 9.74 -7.75 -0.52
C VAL A 16 8.21 -7.70 -0.40
N GLU A 17 7.65 -6.50 -0.54
CA GLU A 17 6.19 -6.26 -0.50
C GLU A 17 5.48 -6.69 0.81
N SER A 18 6.23 -7.01 1.87
CA SER A 18 5.62 -7.28 3.18
C SER A 18 5.41 -5.99 3.97
N VAL A 19 4.29 -5.99 4.68
CA VAL A 19 3.74 -4.82 5.36
C VAL A 19 3.79 -5.05 6.87
N LEU A 20 3.96 -3.97 7.64
CA LEU A 20 3.92 -4.07 9.10
C LEU A 20 2.48 -4.09 9.64
N PRO A 21 2.21 -4.81 10.75
CA PRO A 21 0.91 -4.85 11.41
C PRO A 21 0.32 -3.46 11.67
N LEU A 22 1.15 -2.53 12.11
CA LEU A 22 0.77 -1.15 12.43
C LEU A 22 0.33 -0.33 11.21
N GLN A 23 0.65 -0.76 9.99
CA GLN A 23 0.21 -0.09 8.75
C GLN A 23 -1.17 -0.61 8.28
N VAL A 24 -1.65 -1.70 8.89
CA VAL A 24 -2.88 -2.38 8.46
C VAL A 24 -3.97 -2.25 9.52
N ILE A 25 -3.63 -2.49 10.79
CA ILE A 25 -4.59 -2.63 11.89
C ILE A 25 -4.24 -1.63 12.98
N ASP A 26 -5.27 -0.95 13.49
CA ASP A 26 -5.19 -0.29 14.78
C ASP A 26 -5.43 -1.33 15.88
N VAL A 27 -4.35 -1.72 16.55
CA VAL A 27 -4.34 -2.74 17.61
C VAL A 27 -5.28 -2.36 18.76
N THR A 28 -5.43 -1.06 19.03
CA THR A 28 -6.28 -0.56 20.12
C THR A 28 -7.76 -0.75 19.78
N SER A 29 -8.12 -0.44 18.54
CA SER A 29 -9.51 -0.49 18.08
C SER A 29 -9.91 -1.85 17.52
N SER A 30 -8.96 -2.76 17.30
CA SER A 30 -9.17 -4.04 16.60
C SER A 30 -9.91 -3.87 15.26
N LEU A 31 -9.59 -2.77 14.57
CA LEU A 31 -10.18 -2.39 13.29
C LEU A 31 -9.05 -2.08 12.30
N PHE A 32 -9.32 -2.27 11.01
CA PHE A 32 -8.42 -1.76 9.99
C PHE A 32 -8.33 -0.24 10.09
N ILE A 33 -7.15 0.30 9.81
CA ILE A 33 -6.92 1.75 9.81
C ILE A 33 -7.80 2.36 8.72
N ALA A 34 -8.88 3.00 9.15
CA ALA A 34 -9.81 3.69 8.28
C ALA A 34 -9.67 5.18 8.58
N ASN A 35 -9.04 5.90 7.67
CA ASN A 35 -8.98 7.35 7.77
C ASN A 35 -10.39 7.90 7.54
N THR A 36 -11.00 8.46 8.59
CA THR A 36 -12.31 9.12 8.57
C THR A 36 -12.23 10.51 7.94
N GLU A 37 -11.03 11.02 7.68
CA GLU A 37 -10.85 12.31 7.04
C GLU A 37 -11.23 12.24 5.56
N MET A 38 -12.28 12.99 5.20
CA MET A 38 -12.82 13.15 3.85
C MET A 38 -11.89 13.90 2.89
N SER A 39 -10.57 13.81 3.06
CA SER A 39 -9.66 14.29 2.02
C SER A 39 -9.75 13.31 0.85
N ILE A 40 -10.20 13.79 -0.31
CA ILE A 40 -10.34 13.02 -1.55
C ILE A 40 -8.96 12.83 -2.20
N ASN A 41 -7.94 12.54 -1.38
CA ASN A 41 -6.64 12.13 -1.86
C ASN A 41 -6.74 10.65 -2.21
N LEU A 42 -7.28 10.39 -3.41
CA LEU A 42 -7.41 9.05 -4.00
C LEU A 42 -6.07 8.31 -4.10
N ARG A 43 -4.94 9.00 -3.88
CA ARG A 43 -3.58 8.45 -3.90
C ARG A 43 -2.85 8.45 -2.56
N ASN A 44 -3.52 8.48 -1.41
CA ASN A 44 -2.79 8.31 -0.14
C ASN A 44 -2.36 6.85 0.05
N PHE A 45 -1.11 6.50 -0.27
CA PHE A 45 -0.62 5.12 -0.20
C PHE A 45 -0.50 4.59 1.23
N SER A 46 -0.38 5.46 2.25
CA SER A 46 -0.40 5.04 3.65
C SER A 46 -1.70 4.32 4.00
N ASP A 47 -2.83 4.83 3.49
CA ASP A 47 -4.16 4.32 3.81
C ASP A 47 -4.64 3.27 2.81
N GLN A 48 -4.07 3.26 1.60
CA GLN A 48 -4.37 2.24 0.60
C GLN A 48 -4.02 0.84 1.07
N ILE A 49 -2.95 0.70 1.86
CA ILE A 49 -2.52 -0.60 2.42
C ILE A 49 -3.64 -1.20 3.27
N ALA A 50 -4.15 -0.45 4.26
CA ALA A 50 -5.22 -0.91 5.13
C ALA A 50 -6.52 -1.19 4.35
N ARG A 51 -6.87 -0.32 3.39
CA ARG A 51 -8.03 -0.54 2.50
C ARG A 51 -7.89 -1.79 1.65
N PHE A 52 -6.72 -2.01 1.06
CA PHE A 52 -6.45 -3.19 0.23
C PHE A 52 -6.50 -4.47 1.06
N ALA A 53 -6.03 -4.43 2.31
CA ALA A 53 -6.12 -5.55 3.23
C ALA A 53 -7.58 -5.95 3.55
N THR A 54 -8.54 -5.03 3.48
CA THR A 54 -9.98 -5.36 3.65
C THR A 54 -10.59 -6.14 2.48
N LEU A 55 -9.91 -6.17 1.32
CA LEU A 55 -10.41 -6.77 0.08
C LEU A 55 -9.65 -8.03 -0.33
N CYS A 56 -8.56 -8.36 0.37
CA CYS A 56 -7.65 -9.42 0.00
C CYS A 56 -7.55 -10.51 1.06
N ASP A 57 -7.19 -11.72 0.62
CA ASP A 57 -6.64 -12.74 1.51
C ASP A 57 -5.36 -12.25 2.17
N ILE A 58 -5.18 -12.62 3.44
CA ILE A 58 -4.09 -12.16 4.29
C ILE A 58 -3.13 -13.31 4.56
N VAL A 59 -1.85 -13.08 4.31
CA VAL A 59 -0.76 -13.99 4.67
C VAL A 59 -0.02 -13.39 5.86
N LEU A 60 0.03 -14.12 6.95
CA LEU A 60 0.77 -13.76 8.16
C LEU A 60 2.09 -14.49 8.16
N TYR A 61 3.18 -13.73 8.20
CA TYR A 61 4.54 -14.25 8.24
C TYR A 61 5.21 -13.86 9.55
N GLY A 62 5.84 -14.82 10.24
CA GLY A 62 6.70 -14.54 11.38
C GLY A 62 6.56 -15.56 12.52
N PRO A 63 7.51 -15.56 13.47
CA PRO A 63 7.59 -16.57 14.53
C PRO A 63 6.38 -16.53 15.48
N LYS A 64 5.76 -15.35 15.64
CA LYS A 64 4.59 -15.11 16.51
C LYS A 64 3.32 -14.81 15.73
N ALA A 65 3.27 -15.19 14.45
CA ALA A 65 2.13 -14.93 13.56
C ALA A 65 0.79 -15.50 14.08
N GLU A 66 0.81 -16.54 14.91
CA GLU A 66 -0.41 -17.14 15.49
C GLU A 66 -1.17 -16.22 16.44
N THR A 67 -0.46 -15.53 17.34
CA THR A 67 -1.08 -14.59 18.28
C THR A 67 -1.78 -13.45 17.54
N PHE A 68 -1.16 -13.00 16.45
CA PHE A 68 -1.74 -11.97 15.60
C PHE A 68 -2.89 -12.48 14.72
N ALA A 69 -2.92 -13.77 14.39
CA ALA A 69 -3.99 -14.38 13.59
C ALA A 69 -5.35 -14.32 14.28
N GLU A 70 -5.40 -14.42 15.61
CA GLU A 70 -6.64 -14.26 16.38
C GLU A 70 -7.24 -12.86 16.21
N ILE A 71 -6.40 -11.84 16.27
CA ILE A 71 -6.78 -10.44 16.06
C ILE A 71 -7.32 -10.28 14.64
N ILE A 72 -6.59 -10.74 13.63
CA ILE A 72 -7.01 -10.67 12.22
C ILE A 72 -8.36 -11.36 12.01
N SER A 73 -8.56 -12.55 12.57
CA SER A 73 -9.81 -13.30 12.46
C SER A 73 -11.01 -12.53 13.02
N CYS A 74 -10.80 -11.85 14.16
CA CYS A 74 -11.81 -10.96 14.74
C CYS A 74 -12.13 -9.77 13.81
N VAL A 75 -11.09 -9.14 13.24
CA VAL A 75 -11.27 -7.97 12.36
C VAL A 75 -11.97 -8.36 11.05
N THR A 76 -11.55 -9.45 10.40
CA THR A 76 -12.14 -9.92 9.13
C THR A 76 -13.60 -10.36 9.32
N THR A 77 -13.92 -11.00 10.44
CA THR A 77 -15.31 -11.32 10.80
C THR A 77 -16.16 -10.06 10.96
N THR A 78 -15.62 -9.03 11.58
CA THR A 78 -16.31 -7.74 11.78
C THR A 78 -16.63 -7.06 10.44
N ILE A 79 -15.71 -7.09 9.47
CA ILE A 79 -15.95 -6.60 8.10
C ILE A 79 -17.03 -7.42 7.41
N GLY A 80 -16.91 -8.75 7.45
CA GLY A 80 -17.88 -9.66 6.85
C GLY A 80 -19.30 -9.47 7.39
N CYS A 81 -19.43 -9.06 8.66
CA CYS A 81 -20.70 -8.67 9.26
C CYS A 81 -21.21 -7.30 8.77
N ARG A 82 -20.33 -6.29 8.63
CA ARG A 82 -20.71 -4.96 8.11
C ARG A 82 -21.19 -5.00 6.65
N GLY A 83 -20.60 -5.85 5.81
CA GLY A 83 -20.98 -6.02 4.40
C GLY A 83 -22.38 -6.60 4.17
N LYS A 84 -23.03 -7.17 5.20
CA LYS A 84 -24.38 -7.76 5.11
C LYS A 84 -25.52 -6.73 5.15
N SER A 85 -25.21 -5.46 5.33
CA SER A 85 -26.20 -4.36 5.37
C SER A 85 -26.67 -3.90 3.97
N ALA A 86 -26.38 -4.67 2.91
CA ALA A 86 -26.74 -4.38 1.53
C ALA A 86 -28.24 -4.62 1.23
N GLY A 87 -29.13 -3.86 1.86
CA GLY A 87 -30.52 -3.65 1.46
C GLY A 87 -31.46 -4.87 1.42
N LYS A 88 -32.77 -4.60 1.44
CA LYS A 88 -33.85 -5.62 1.42
C LYS A 88 -33.91 -6.51 0.16
N ARG A 89 -32.91 -6.43 -0.73
CA ARG A 89 -32.80 -7.16 -2.01
C ARG A 89 -31.59 -8.09 -2.07
N ALA A 90 -30.83 -8.24 -0.99
CA ALA A 90 -29.74 -9.20 -0.95
C ALA A 90 -30.31 -10.63 -1.07
N VAL A 91 -30.00 -11.29 -2.17
CA VAL A 91 -30.30 -12.71 -2.40
C VAL A 91 -29.70 -13.51 -1.25
N ILE A 92 -30.50 -14.41 -0.67
CA ILE A 92 -30.08 -15.31 0.40
C ILE A 92 -28.86 -16.09 -0.11
N HIS A 93 -27.68 -15.81 0.45
CA HIS A 93 -26.33 -16.32 0.08
C HIS A 93 -25.49 -15.55 -0.96
N ALA A 94 -25.94 -14.44 -1.56
CA ALA A 94 -25.16 -13.79 -2.63
C ALA A 94 -23.93 -12.96 -2.20
N ASN A 95 -23.78 -12.63 -0.91
CA ASN A 95 -22.73 -11.72 -0.42
C ASN A 95 -21.96 -12.25 0.80
N LYS A 96 -21.70 -13.57 0.91
CA LYS A 96 -20.76 -14.06 1.93
C LYS A 96 -19.34 -13.97 1.36
N ILE A 97 -18.69 -12.84 1.57
CA ILE A 97 -17.26 -12.70 1.27
C ILE A 97 -16.50 -13.47 2.35
N GLU A 98 -15.79 -14.53 1.95
CA GLU A 98 -14.91 -15.32 2.82
C GLU A 98 -13.47 -14.98 2.46
N TYR A 99 -12.75 -14.40 3.41
CA TYR A 99 -11.33 -14.13 3.29
C TYR A 99 -10.53 -15.24 3.96
N LYS A 100 -9.44 -15.66 3.34
CA LYS A 100 -8.52 -16.64 3.90
C LYS A 100 -7.38 -15.94 4.63
N THR A 101 -7.08 -16.45 5.83
CA THR A 101 -5.87 -16.10 6.57
C THR A 101 -4.92 -17.29 6.52
N ILE A 102 -3.76 -17.10 5.89
CA ILE A 102 -2.73 -18.14 5.76
C ILE A 102 -1.58 -17.76 6.70
N ILE A 103 -1.10 -18.70 7.50
CA ILE A 103 0.01 -18.46 8.44
C ILE A 103 1.25 -19.19 7.92
N ILE A 104 2.37 -18.47 7.86
CA ILE A 104 3.67 -19.01 7.50
C ILE A 104 4.62 -18.79 8.68
N LYS A 105 5.16 -19.90 9.18
CA LYS A 105 6.04 -19.94 10.37
C LYS A 105 7.51 -20.21 10.02
N ASP A 106 7.84 -20.26 8.73
CA ASP A 106 9.19 -20.59 8.32
C ASP A 106 10.18 -19.52 8.77
N ASP A 107 11.37 -19.96 9.18
CA ASP A 107 12.43 -19.05 9.60
C ASP A 107 12.94 -18.21 8.42
N PHE A 108 13.40 -16.99 8.72
CA PHE A 108 13.96 -16.09 7.71
C PHE A 108 15.11 -16.74 6.90
N SER A 109 15.92 -17.58 7.55
CA SER A 109 17.01 -18.33 6.93
C SER A 109 16.57 -19.21 5.75
N VAL A 110 15.31 -19.68 5.74
CA VAL A 110 14.76 -20.47 4.63
C VAL A 110 14.63 -19.60 3.38
N TYR A 111 14.18 -18.35 3.54
CA TYR A 111 14.02 -17.41 2.43
C TYR A 111 15.35 -16.92 1.90
N GLU A 112 16.33 -16.65 2.77
CA GLU A 112 17.65 -16.21 2.31
C GLU A 112 18.37 -17.26 1.46
N ASN A 113 18.22 -18.54 1.80
CA ASN A 113 18.92 -19.63 1.12
C ASN A 113 18.15 -20.14 -0.11
N ASN A 114 16.84 -20.34 0.01
CA ASN A 114 16.05 -21.00 -1.03
C ASN A 114 15.37 -20.01 -1.98
N TYR A 115 15.06 -18.79 -1.51
CA TYR A 115 14.28 -17.80 -2.26
C TYR A 115 14.82 -16.36 -2.10
N PRO A 116 16.08 -16.11 -2.51
CA PRO A 116 16.72 -14.81 -2.33
C PRO A 116 16.00 -13.67 -3.07
N GLU A 117 15.14 -13.98 -4.05
CA GLU A 117 14.34 -13.01 -4.79
C GLU A 117 13.28 -12.31 -3.94
N PHE A 118 12.82 -12.92 -2.85
CA PHE A 118 11.82 -12.34 -1.94
C PHE A 118 12.45 -11.55 -0.79
N VAL A 119 13.79 -11.53 -0.69
CA VAL A 119 14.50 -10.88 0.41
C VAL A 119 14.87 -9.44 0.03
N MET A 120 14.36 -8.48 0.80
CA MET A 120 14.68 -7.06 0.64
C MET A 120 15.98 -6.71 1.38
N TYR A 121 16.10 -7.13 2.65
CA TYR A 121 17.28 -6.97 3.49
C TYR A 121 17.80 -8.33 3.95
N ASP A 122 19.09 -8.57 3.78
CA ASP A 122 19.78 -9.75 4.34
C ASP A 122 19.83 -9.66 5.89
N SER A 123 20.06 -10.78 6.56
CA SER A 123 20.36 -10.88 8.00
C SER A 123 21.41 -9.88 8.50
N THR A 124 22.33 -9.49 7.60
CA THR A 124 23.39 -8.49 7.84
C THR A 124 22.93 -7.03 7.68
N GLY A 125 21.68 -6.79 7.29
CA GLY A 125 21.11 -5.47 7.01
C GLY A 125 21.47 -4.91 5.62
N LEU A 126 22.20 -5.67 4.80
CA LEU A 126 22.51 -5.31 3.43
C LEU A 126 21.26 -5.43 2.56
N SER A 127 20.91 -4.35 1.85
CA SER A 127 19.79 -4.39 0.91
C SER A 127 20.16 -5.20 -0.32
N LYS A 128 19.53 -6.36 -0.54
CA LYS A 128 19.65 -7.12 -1.78
C LYS A 128 18.73 -6.57 -2.86
N ARG A 129 17.54 -6.10 -2.47
CA ARG A 129 16.51 -5.61 -3.40
C ARG A 129 15.67 -4.53 -2.71
N ARG A 130 16.18 -3.30 -2.68
CA ARG A 130 15.45 -2.15 -2.11
C ARG A 130 14.41 -1.65 -3.10
N LEU A 131 13.14 -1.87 -2.79
CA LEU A 131 12.02 -1.14 -3.40
C LEU A 131 11.57 -0.11 -2.37
N ASP A 132 12.02 1.14 -2.53
CA ASP A 132 11.51 2.23 -1.72
C ASP A 132 10.19 2.70 -2.33
N PHE A 133 9.07 2.28 -1.71
CA PHE A 133 7.74 2.61 -2.19
C PHE A 133 7.52 4.13 -2.28
N TRP A 134 8.14 4.92 -1.39
CA TRP A 134 8.03 6.37 -1.42
C TRP A 134 8.77 6.96 -2.62
N GLU A 135 9.94 6.44 -2.95
CA GLU A 135 10.70 6.88 -4.13
C GLU A 135 10.00 6.47 -5.44
N LEU A 136 9.50 5.24 -5.50
CA LEU A 136 8.71 4.74 -6.64
C LEU A 136 7.42 5.54 -6.80
N GLU A 137 6.73 5.84 -5.70
CA GLU A 137 5.53 6.67 -5.69
C GLU A 137 5.84 8.07 -6.20
N ASN A 138 6.88 8.72 -5.67
CA ASN A 138 7.29 10.04 -6.14
C ASN A 138 7.67 10.02 -7.62
N MET A 139 8.34 8.98 -8.09
CA MET A 139 8.65 8.81 -9.52
C MET A 139 7.36 8.68 -10.34
N GLN A 140 6.41 7.86 -9.91
CA GLN A 140 5.15 7.63 -10.60
C GLN A 140 4.27 8.89 -10.58
N MET A 141 4.21 9.61 -9.46
CA MET A 141 3.52 10.89 -9.33
C MET A 141 4.14 11.93 -10.25
N ARG A 142 5.47 12.04 -10.33
CA ARG A 142 6.14 12.94 -11.29
C ARG A 142 5.84 12.55 -12.74
N LYS A 143 5.82 11.25 -13.06
CA LYS A 143 5.47 10.75 -14.39
C LYS A 143 4.02 11.07 -14.77
N MET A 144 3.09 10.96 -13.83
CA MET A 144 1.66 11.23 -14.05
C MET A 144 1.30 12.71 -13.98
N SER A 145 2.05 13.51 -13.25
CA SER A 145 1.88 14.97 -13.13
C SER A 145 2.68 15.77 -14.16
N GLY A 146 3.44 15.07 -15.03
CA GLY A 146 4.15 15.67 -16.14
C GLY A 146 3.19 16.43 -17.06
N ALA A 147 3.64 17.60 -17.54
CA ALA A 147 2.81 18.42 -18.42
C ALA A 147 2.55 17.68 -19.74
N ASN A 148 1.28 17.60 -20.13
CA ASN A 148 0.87 16.98 -21.39
C ASN A 148 0.33 18.07 -22.35
N GLU A 149 0.72 17.99 -23.62
CA GLU A 149 0.22 18.91 -24.64
C GLU A 149 -1.22 18.54 -25.00
N VAL A 150 -2.16 19.46 -24.81
CA VAL A 150 -3.59 19.25 -25.11
C VAL A 150 -3.92 19.74 -26.50
N THR A 151 -3.33 20.87 -26.89
CA THR A 151 -3.42 21.46 -28.24
C THR A 151 -2.10 22.16 -28.55
N LYS A 152 -1.85 22.49 -29.83
CA LYS A 152 -0.59 23.09 -30.27
C LYS A 152 -0.19 24.27 -29.38
N ASN A 153 0.97 24.17 -28.74
CA ASN A 153 1.53 25.17 -27.80
C ASN A 153 0.75 25.36 -26.48
N VAL A 154 -0.16 24.45 -26.12
CA VAL A 154 -0.93 24.49 -24.87
C VAL A 154 -0.65 23.23 -24.06
N TRP A 155 -0.01 23.43 -22.91
CA TRP A 155 0.41 22.36 -22.02
C TRP A 155 -0.36 22.43 -20.70
N ILE A 156 -0.86 21.28 -20.23
CA ILE A 156 -1.49 21.14 -18.92
C ILE A 156 -0.61 20.27 -18.04
N GLY A 157 -0.20 20.79 -16.90
CA GLY A 157 0.54 20.04 -15.88
C GLY A 157 0.06 20.36 -14.47
N ASN A 158 0.39 19.50 -13.51
CA ASN A 158 0.15 19.74 -12.09
C ASN A 158 1.48 20.11 -11.41
N ILE A 159 1.57 21.32 -10.85
CA ILE A 159 2.73 21.73 -10.05
C ILE A 159 2.53 21.31 -8.59
N MET A 160 3.02 20.13 -8.22
CA MET A 160 3.10 19.75 -6.82
C MET A 160 4.37 20.35 -6.20
N PHE A 161 4.31 21.63 -5.79
CA PHE A 161 5.36 22.26 -4.99
C PHE A 161 4.75 22.94 -3.76
N GLY A 162 4.60 22.18 -2.67
CA GLY A 162 4.50 22.62 -1.27
C GLY A 162 3.41 23.62 -0.83
N ILE A 163 2.67 24.27 -1.72
CA ILE A 163 1.76 25.37 -1.37
C ILE A 163 0.55 25.38 -2.33
N GLY A 164 -0.37 24.44 -2.11
CA GLY A 164 -1.68 24.39 -2.76
C GLY A 164 -1.68 23.84 -4.20
N GLU A 165 -2.73 23.10 -4.54
CA GLU A 165 -2.97 22.65 -5.92
C GLU A 165 -3.35 23.87 -6.78
N LYS A 166 -2.44 24.28 -7.67
CA LYS A 166 -2.72 25.26 -8.72
C LYS A 166 -2.56 24.57 -10.07
N PHE A 167 -3.63 24.50 -10.85
CA PHE A 167 -3.55 24.17 -12.26
C PHE A 167 -2.90 25.34 -12.99
N VAL A 168 -1.76 25.11 -13.63
CA VAL A 168 -1.10 26.12 -14.46
C VAL A 168 -1.26 25.68 -15.91
N VAL A 169 -1.99 26.47 -16.69
CA VAL A 169 -2.00 26.38 -18.14
C VAL A 169 -0.84 27.24 -18.62
N LEU A 170 0.22 26.61 -19.11
CA LEU A 170 1.32 27.31 -19.74
C LEU A 170 1.04 27.40 -21.24
N THR A 171 0.72 28.60 -21.71
CA THR A 171 0.81 28.97 -23.11
C THR A 171 2.19 29.58 -23.33
N ASP A 172 2.99 28.98 -24.20
CA ASP A 172 4.36 29.33 -24.56
C ASP A 172 5.47 29.03 -23.53
N ILE A 173 6.11 27.88 -23.69
CA ILE A 173 7.49 27.64 -23.25
C ILE A 173 8.33 27.37 -24.48
N CYS A 174 8.61 28.41 -25.27
CA CYS A 174 9.65 28.34 -26.28
C CYS A 174 10.43 29.65 -26.28
N SER A 175 11.27 29.81 -25.25
CA SER A 175 12.42 30.72 -25.25
C SER A 175 13.40 30.27 -24.15
N LEU A 176 13.87 29.02 -24.21
CA LEU A 176 15.18 28.71 -23.64
C LEU A 176 16.22 28.95 -24.75
N PRO A 177 17.31 29.68 -24.48
CA PRO A 177 18.25 30.08 -25.51
C PRO A 177 19.01 28.85 -26.03
N GLU A 178 19.13 28.76 -27.35
CA GLU A 178 20.04 27.82 -28.01
C GLU A 178 21.46 27.99 -27.44
N GLU A 179 22.01 26.93 -26.83
CA GLU A 179 23.46 26.80 -26.65
C GLU A 179 24.10 26.79 -28.05
N LYS A 180 24.69 27.92 -28.43
CA LYS A 180 25.60 27.99 -29.56
C LYS A 180 26.93 27.34 -29.16
N LYS A 181 27.36 26.41 -30.02
CA LYS A 181 28.70 25.80 -30.11
C LYS A 181 29.84 26.80 -29.89
#